data_AF-W4VLS5-F1
#
_entry.id   AF-W4VLS5-F1
#
_cell.length_a   1.000
_cell.length_b   1.000
_cell.length_c   1.000
_cell.angle_alpha   90.00
_cell.angle_beta   90.00
_cell.angle_gamma   90.00
#
_symmetry.space_group_name_H-M   'P 1'
#
loop_
_entity.id
_entity.type
_entity.pdbx_description
1 polymer ?
#
loop_
_entity_poly.entity_id
_entity_poly.type
_entity_poly.pdbx_seq_one_letter_code
_entity_poly.pdbx_strand_id
1 'polypeptide(L)'
;MTLAEITAELETGSIQQDPQLRVTIPEGRNIEEIASLYEEHAGIAKADFIEKMQDKAYIKELISLYPNILTEDILHEDIIYPLEGYLFPATYESIKKNQLLIRQLQKCSIKRMM
;
A
#
# COMPACT_ATOMS: atom_id res chain seq x y z
N MET A 1 -13.71 28.38 15.79
CA MET A 1 -12.40 28.27 15.14
C MET A 1 -11.62 29.53 15.50
N THR A 2 -10.66 29.38 16.41
CA THR A 2 -9.90 30.50 16.96
C THR A 2 -8.48 30.53 16.40
N LEU A 3 -7.87 31.72 16.37
CA LEU A 3 -6.49 31.91 15.90
C LEU A 3 -5.50 30.99 16.65
N ALA A 4 -5.82 30.63 17.89
CA ALA A 4 -5.03 29.74 18.76
C ALA A 4 -5.00 28.28 18.24
N GLU A 5 -6.08 27.80 17.64
CA GLU A 5 -6.12 26.46 17.01
C GLU A 5 -5.25 26.42 15.75
N ILE A 6 -5.24 27.51 14.97
CA ILE A 6 -4.43 27.61 13.74
C ILE A 6 -2.93 27.70 14.08
N THR A 7 -2.55 28.41 15.14
CA THR A 7 -1.15 28.46 15.60
C THR A 7 -0.66 27.15 16.19
N ALA A 8 -1.50 26.39 16.90
CA ALA A 8 -1.11 25.07 17.41
C ALA A 8 -0.78 24.09 16.28
N GLU A 9 -1.55 24.13 15.19
CA GLU A 9 -1.32 23.27 14.02
C GLU A 9 -0.03 23.68 13.27
N LEU A 10 0.30 24.98 13.23
CA LEU A 10 1.53 25.52 12.63
C LEU A 10 2.78 25.35 13.51
N GLU A 11 2.64 25.36 14.84
CA GLU A 11 3.74 25.16 15.82
C GLU A 11 4.16 23.68 15.92
N THR A 12 3.32 22.72 15.53
CA THR A 12 3.71 21.31 15.36
C THR A 12 4.45 21.03 14.04
N GLY A 13 5.22 22.01 13.57
CA GLY A 13 6.06 21.92 12.37
C GLY A 13 6.77 20.57 12.30
N SER A 14 6.36 19.77 11.32
CA SER A 14 6.79 18.39 11.14
C SER A 14 6.53 17.50 12.35
N ILE A 15 5.33 16.90 12.42
CA ILE A 15 5.26 15.56 12.98
C ILE A 15 5.95 14.62 11.99
N GLN A 16 7.29 14.63 11.97
CA GLN A 16 8.10 13.47 11.65
C GLN A 16 7.75 12.42 12.72
N GLN A 17 6.59 11.80 12.56
CA GLN A 17 6.36 10.51 13.18
C GLN A 17 7.43 9.62 12.56
N ASP A 18 8.43 9.23 13.35
CA ASP A 18 9.36 8.18 12.96
C ASP A 18 8.51 7.02 12.42
N PRO A 19 8.77 6.55 11.18
CA PRO A 19 7.91 5.55 10.58
C PRO A 19 7.95 4.31 11.46
N GLN A 20 6.87 4.09 12.21
CA GLN A 20 6.76 2.95 13.12
C GLN A 20 6.93 1.62 12.38
N LEU A 21 6.69 1.62 11.07
CA LEU A 21 6.82 0.48 10.19
C LEU A 21 7.53 0.89 8.89
N ARG A 22 8.63 0.20 8.59
CA ARG A 22 9.40 0.33 7.34
C ARG A 22 9.53 -1.05 6.70
N VAL A 23 8.94 -1.22 5.52
CA VAL A 23 8.99 -2.47 4.77
C VAL A 23 9.66 -2.22 3.42
N THR A 24 10.71 -2.97 3.12
CA THR A 24 11.41 -2.90 1.83
C THR A 24 10.96 -4.05 0.96
N ILE A 25 10.39 -3.76 -0.21
CA ILE A 25 9.97 -4.79 -1.17
C ILE A 25 10.99 -4.82 -2.33
N PRO A 26 11.79 -5.90 -2.46
CA PRO A 26 12.70 -6.06 -3.59
C PRO A 26 11.97 -6.47 -4.87
N GLU A 27 12.59 -6.21 -6.02
CA GLU A 27 12.06 -6.58 -7.34
C GLU A 27 12.03 -8.11 -7.52
N GLY A 28 11.08 -8.61 -8.31
CA GLY A 28 10.98 -10.03 -8.64
C GLY A 28 10.60 -10.93 -7.46
N ARG A 29 9.87 -10.39 -6.48
CA ARG A 29 9.27 -11.15 -5.38
C ARG A 29 7.80 -11.44 -5.66
N ASN A 30 7.37 -12.64 -5.28
CA ASN A 30 5.97 -13.05 -5.35
C ASN A 30 5.16 -12.45 -4.20
N ILE A 31 3.84 -12.41 -4.33
CA ILE A 31 2.95 -11.91 -3.27
C ILE A 31 3.17 -12.64 -1.94
N GLU A 32 3.46 -13.93 -1.98
CA GLU A 32 3.73 -14.72 -0.78
C GLU A 32 5.00 -14.29 -0.03
N GLU A 33 6.06 -13.97 -0.76
CA GLU A 33 7.33 -13.48 -0.19
C GLU A 33 7.13 -12.07 0.39
N ILE A 34 6.36 -11.24 -0.32
CA ILE A 34 5.99 -9.90 0.13
C ILE A 34 5.19 -10.00 1.43
N ALA A 35 4.22 -10.91 1.49
CA ALA A 35 3.42 -11.15 2.68
C ALA A 35 4.27 -11.58 3.89
N SER A 36 5.30 -12.41 3.68
CA SER A 36 6.28 -12.76 4.72
C SER A 36 7.09 -11.54 5.20
N LEU A 37 7.51 -10.65 4.29
CA LEU A 37 8.18 -9.39 4.66
C LEU A 37 7.27 -8.49 5.50
N TYR A 38 5.98 -8.46 5.20
CA TYR A 38 4.99 -7.74 6.00
C TYR A 38 4.76 -8.37 7.37
N GLU A 39 4.88 -9.68 7.50
CA GLU A 39 4.82 -10.37 8.78
C GLU A 39 6.03 -10.01 9.65
N GLU A 40 7.23 -10.06 9.07
CA GLU A 40 8.47 -9.76 9.80
C GLU A 40 8.60 -8.27 10.15
N HIS A 41 8.35 -7.38 9.21
CA HIS A 41 8.60 -5.95 9.39
C HIS A 41 7.39 -5.16 9.86
N ALA A 42 6.16 -5.58 9.53
CA ALA A 42 4.93 -4.89 9.90
C ALA A 42 4.06 -5.65 10.92
N GLY A 43 4.40 -6.91 11.25
CA GLY A 43 3.62 -7.76 12.14
C GLY A 43 2.24 -8.13 11.57
N ILE A 44 2.02 -8.01 10.26
CA ILE A 44 0.77 -8.40 9.59
C ILE A 44 0.88 -9.87 9.22
N ALA A 45 -0.07 -10.71 9.64
CA ALA A 45 -0.05 -12.12 9.28
C ALA A 45 -0.04 -12.30 7.75
N LYS A 46 0.79 -13.22 7.24
CA LYS A 46 0.87 -13.54 5.82
C LYS A 46 -0.52 -13.81 5.21
N ALA A 47 -1.34 -14.57 5.95
CA ALA A 47 -2.68 -14.94 5.52
C ALA A 47 -3.62 -13.73 5.37
N ASP A 48 -3.66 -12.83 6.35
CA ASP A 48 -4.45 -11.58 6.29
C ASP A 48 -4.06 -10.73 5.08
N PHE A 49 -2.76 -10.63 4.79
CA PHE A 49 -2.28 -9.87 3.64
C PHE A 49 -2.75 -10.49 2.32
N ILE A 50 -2.62 -11.81 2.18
CA ILE A 50 -3.04 -12.52 0.96
C ILE A 50 -4.56 -12.43 0.79
N GLU A 51 -5.33 -12.63 1.86
CA GLU A 51 -6.79 -12.51 1.84
C GLU A 51 -7.20 -11.12 1.37
N LYS A 52 -6.55 -10.07 1.91
CA LYS A 52 -6.83 -8.69 1.50
C LYS A 52 -6.48 -8.43 0.03
N MET A 53 -5.42 -9.05 -0.47
CA MET A 53 -5.00 -8.93 -1.89
C MET A 53 -5.88 -9.75 -2.86
N GLN A 54 -6.61 -10.74 -2.36
CA GLN A 54 -7.58 -11.54 -3.13
C GLN A 54 -9.01 -11.01 -2.98
N ASP A 55 -9.26 -10.10 -2.04
CA ASP A 55 -10.57 -9.53 -1.79
C ASP A 55 -11.07 -8.74 -3.02
N LYS A 56 -12.12 -9.28 -3.67
CA LYS A 56 -12.69 -8.68 -4.88
C LYS A 56 -13.25 -7.28 -4.66
N ALA A 57 -13.74 -6.96 -3.46
CA ALA A 57 -14.26 -5.62 -3.17
C ALA A 57 -13.11 -4.62 -3.09
N TYR A 58 -12.02 -4.98 -2.39
CA TYR A 58 -10.81 -4.18 -2.31
C TYR A 58 -10.16 -3.98 -3.68
N ILE A 59 -10.06 -5.03 -4.50
CA ILE A 59 -9.54 -4.93 -5.87
C ILE A 59 -10.41 -4.00 -6.71
N LYS A 60 -11.75 -4.07 -6.60
CA LYS A 60 -12.65 -3.15 -7.31
C LYS A 60 -12.47 -1.70 -6.88
N GLU A 61 -12.30 -1.43 -5.58
CA GLU A 61 -11.96 -0.10 -5.10
C GLU A 61 -10.62 0.38 -5.69
N LEU A 62 -9.61 -0.49 -5.76
CA LEU A 62 -8.32 -0.18 -6.36
C LEU A 62 -8.41 0.08 -7.87
N ILE A 63 -9.21 -0.69 -8.62
CA ILE A 63 -9.50 -0.44 -10.03
C ILE A 63 -10.14 0.94 -10.20
N SER A 64 -11.09 1.30 -9.33
CA SER A 64 -11.73 2.62 -9.36
C SER A 64 -10.77 3.76 -9.01
N LEU A 65 -9.81 3.52 -8.12
CA LEU A 65 -8.78 4.50 -7.74
C LEU A 65 -7.70 4.65 -8.82
N TYR A 66 -7.39 3.57 -9.54
CA TYR A 66 -6.31 3.50 -10.52
C TYR A 66 -6.76 2.91 -11.87
N PRO A 67 -7.75 3.51 -12.54
CA PRO A 67 -8.32 2.96 -13.77
C PRO A 67 -7.33 2.96 -14.95
N ASN A 68 -6.23 3.72 -14.86
CA ASN A 68 -5.16 3.75 -15.87
C ASN A 68 -4.12 2.62 -15.69
N ILE A 69 -4.19 1.85 -14.61
CA ILE A 69 -3.17 0.85 -14.23
C ILE A 69 -3.82 -0.51 -14.03
N LEU A 70 -4.92 -0.54 -13.28
CA LEU A 70 -5.66 -1.74 -12.98
C LEU A 70 -6.91 -1.77 -13.86
N THR A 71 -7.01 -2.83 -14.66
CA THR A 71 -8.16 -3.08 -15.53
C THR A 71 -8.95 -4.25 -14.95
N GLU A 72 -10.23 -4.38 -15.31
CA GLU A 72 -11.08 -5.51 -14.90
C GLU A 72 -10.53 -6.88 -15.34
N ASP A 73 -9.58 -6.90 -16.28
CA ASP A 73 -8.84 -8.08 -16.72
C ASP A 73 -8.18 -8.84 -15.55
N ILE A 74 -7.72 -8.13 -14.51
CA ILE A 74 -7.09 -8.73 -13.33
C ILE A 74 -8.06 -9.56 -12.46
N LEU A 75 -9.36 -9.44 -12.69
CA LEU A 75 -10.42 -10.18 -11.97
C LEU A 75 -10.78 -11.51 -12.65
N HIS A 76 -10.08 -11.91 -13.72
CA HIS A 76 -10.30 -13.18 -14.40
C HIS A 76 -10.08 -14.39 -13.49
N GLU A 77 -10.88 -15.44 -13.66
CA GLU A 77 -10.80 -16.69 -12.86
C GLU A 77 -9.48 -17.46 -13.05
N ASP A 78 -8.80 -17.29 -14.18
CA ASP A 78 -7.49 -17.90 -14.43
C ASP A 78 -6.34 -17.26 -13.63
N ILE A 79 -6.59 -16.12 -12.97
CA ILE A 79 -5.57 -15.36 -12.25
C ILE A 79 -5.57 -15.75 -10.77
N ILE A 80 -4.50 -16.45 -10.36
CA ILE A 80 -4.32 -16.89 -8.97
C ILE A 80 -4.13 -15.70 -8.02
N TYR A 81 -3.42 -14.66 -8.46
CA TYR A 81 -3.14 -13.45 -7.69
C TYR A 81 -3.39 -12.18 -8.53
N PRO A 82 -4.55 -11.53 -8.38
CA PRO A 82 -4.96 -10.38 -9.19
C PRO A 82 -3.97 -9.20 -9.21
N LEU A 83 -3.26 -9.01 -8.09
CA LEU A 83 -2.33 -7.89 -7.89
C LEU A 83 -0.87 -8.30 -8.07
N GLU A 84 -0.59 -9.54 -8.51
CA GLU A 84 0.78 -9.99 -8.74
C GLU A 84 1.38 -9.27 -9.96
N GLY A 85 2.60 -8.75 -9.80
CA GLY A 85 3.25 -7.90 -10.80
C GLY A 85 2.82 -6.42 -10.77
N TYR A 86 1.78 -6.06 -10.01
CA TYR A 86 1.36 -4.65 -9.83
C TYR A 86 1.96 -3.99 -8.60
N LEU A 87 2.58 -4.75 -7.71
CA LEU A 87 3.27 -4.24 -6.52
C LEU A 87 4.63 -3.65 -6.92
N PHE A 88 4.77 -2.33 -6.77
CA PHE A 88 6.00 -1.65 -7.14
C PHE A 88 7.10 -1.90 -6.10
N PRO A 89 8.32 -2.28 -6.53
CA PRO A 89 9.43 -2.49 -5.62
C PRO A 89 9.92 -1.15 -5.09
N ALA A 90 9.68 -0.91 -3.82
CA ALA A 90 10.20 0.26 -3.13
C ALA A 90 10.25 0.00 -1.63
N THR A 91 10.85 0.95 -0.93
CA THR A 91 10.74 1.06 0.52
C THR A 91 9.48 1.85 0.85
N TYR A 92 8.68 1.29 1.75
CA TYR A 92 7.42 1.86 2.19
C TYR A 92 7.48 2.11 3.68
N GLU A 93 7.27 3.37 4.00
CA GLU A 93 7.32 3.90 5.34
C GLU A 93 5.91 4.36 5.68
N SER A 94 5.37 3.82 6.78
CA SER A 94 4.06 4.18 7.28
C SER A 94 4.05 4.28 8.79
N ILE A 95 3.23 5.21 9.25
CA ILE A 95 2.98 5.46 10.67
C ILE A 95 1.87 4.53 11.17
N LYS A 96 1.03 3.99 10.26
CA LYS A 96 -0.11 3.11 10.56
C LYS A 96 -0.08 1.83 9.72
N LYS A 97 -0.34 0.69 10.37
CA LYS A 97 -0.32 -0.67 9.79
C LYS A 97 -1.27 -0.82 8.59
N ASN A 98 -2.46 -0.24 8.66
CA ASN A 98 -3.47 -0.31 7.60
C ASN A 98 -3.17 0.59 6.37
N GLN A 99 -2.27 1.57 6.51
CA GLN A 99 -2.02 2.58 5.47
C GLN A 99 -0.86 2.19 4.52
N LEU A 100 -0.16 1.09 4.83
CA LEU A 100 0.95 0.57 4.02
C LEU A 100 0.50 0.09 2.64
N LEU A 101 -0.57 -0.71 2.59
CA LEU A 101 -1.13 -1.30 1.37
C LEU A 101 -1.56 -0.24 0.33
N ILE A 102 -2.20 0.84 0.79
CA ILE A 102 -2.69 1.91 -0.10
C ILE A 102 -1.52 2.72 -0.68
N ARG A 103 -0.45 2.93 0.11
CA ARG A 103 0.77 3.63 -0.35
C ARG A 103 1.54 2.88 -1.42
N GLN A 104 1.50 1.54 -1.42
CA GLN A 104 2.10 0.70 -2.48
C GLN A 104 1.62 1.13 -3.86
N LEU A 105 0.30 1.16 -4.02
CA LEU A 105 -0.35 1.38 -5.30
C LEU A 105 -0.35 2.86 -5.72
N GLN A 106 -0.29 3.79 -4.75
CA GLN A 106 -0.05 5.21 -5.06
C GLN A 106 1.31 5.43 -5.73
N LYS A 107 2.38 4.77 -5.26
CA LYS A 107 3.71 4.92 -5.88
C LYS A 107 3.77 4.33 -7.29
N CYS A 108 3.05 3.23 -7.56
CA CYS A 108 2.90 2.69 -8.92
C CYS A 108 2.36 3.74 -9.89
N SER A 109 1.39 4.54 -9.44
CA SER A 109 0.73 5.56 -10.28
C SER A 109 1.58 6.77 -10.56
N ILE A 110 2.39 7.19 -9.59
CA ILE A 110 3.18 8.42 -9.70
C ILE A 110 4.38 8.23 -10.64
N LYS A 111 5.02 7.05 -10.64
CA LYS A 111 6.24 6.84 -11.44
C LYS A 111 5.99 6.62 -12.93
N ARG A 112 4.75 6.33 -13.36
CA ARG A 112 4.40 6.27 -14.79
C ARG A 112 4.09 7.64 -15.41
N MET A 113 3.88 8.66 -14.58
CA MET A 113 3.56 10.05 -14.98
C MET A 113 4.80 10.97 -15.04
N MET A 114 5.95 10.51 -14.55
CA MET A 114 7.26 11.19 -14.68
C MET A 114 8.12 10.48 -15.71
#